data_AF-A0A3D1XXR1-F1
#
_entry.id   AF-A0A3D1XXR1-F1
#
_cell.length_a   1.000
_cell.length_b   1.000
_cell.length_c   1.000
_cell.angle_alpha   90.00
_cell.angle_beta   90.00
_cell.angle_gamma   90.00
#
_symmetry.space_group_name_H-M   'P 1'
#
loop_
_entity.id
_entity.type
_entity.pdbx_description
1 polymer ?
#
loop_
_entity_poly.entity_id
_entity_poly.type
_entity_poly.pdbx_seq_one_letter_code
_entity_poly.pdbx_strand_id
1 'polypeptide(L)'
;MIKRIKFTKTKIIIGVLFLILFAVSYFLVYYYRDLIFGPPVLFREDENIEINLYPNNFQSVFIFTNDDINKLTEPGKVKNVVDILNEYGVKGIFFVIPHYKGRYRLSKNDELTKVLQEITEDGHEIAQHGLTHWVPRKKPKIINLAKEFADLPYGEQKRRIYTGRKILEDAGFQVNGFRAPAFSANQQTLKILDELNFLYGSNASIYPPPFMMANRRFAESIYYPYHPEDLNLIEFISHGDFFRTHFNSKNFMIIKNRFEKTHNRRGIFILLSHIEPLNNPQGLNLLDRSLKYITTKNLWKPNLTELTLWWKARELLWAESRIDNSTLKITLEKGSELELNGLTIKIKEGIEAEKYHVIDDEGNLIKEGKISEKVVTINY
;
A
#
# COMPACT_ATOMS: atom_id res chain seq x y z
N MET A 1 -11.86 50.06 -17.51
CA MET A 1 -12.90 49.51 -18.41
C MET A 1 -12.58 48.03 -18.67
N ILE A 2 -13.19 47.10 -17.91
CA ILE A 2 -12.89 45.66 -18.02
C ILE A 2 -13.74 45.06 -19.14
N LYS A 3 -13.12 44.68 -20.26
CA LYS A 3 -13.79 44.00 -21.39
C LYS A 3 -14.23 42.60 -20.96
N ARG A 4 -15.55 42.39 -20.81
CA ARG A 4 -16.14 41.04 -20.68
C ARG A 4 -15.93 40.27 -21.97
N ILE A 5 -15.12 39.22 -21.93
CA ILE A 5 -14.95 38.25 -23.01
C ILE A 5 -16.25 37.42 -23.09
N LYS A 6 -17.05 37.61 -24.15
CA LYS A 6 -18.22 36.76 -24.45
C LYS A 6 -17.74 35.54 -25.24
N PHE A 7 -17.73 34.37 -24.61
CA PHE A 7 -17.56 33.11 -25.32
C PHE A 7 -18.86 32.74 -26.06
N THR A 8 -18.75 32.34 -27.33
CA THR A 8 -19.89 31.85 -28.11
C THR A 8 -20.31 30.47 -27.59
N LYS A 9 -21.61 30.12 -27.66
CA LYS A 9 -22.13 28.80 -27.22
C LYS A 9 -21.33 27.63 -27.82
N THR A 10 -20.88 27.76 -29.06
CA THR A 10 -20.03 26.76 -29.75
C THR A 10 -18.66 26.56 -29.08
N LYS A 11 -17.99 27.64 -28.64
CA LYS A 11 -16.70 27.54 -27.93
C LYS A 11 -16.86 26.87 -26.55
N ILE A 12 -17.98 27.11 -25.88
CA ILE A 12 -18.31 26.44 -24.61
C ILE A 12 -18.55 24.94 -24.84
N ILE A 13 -19.31 24.56 -25.88
CA ILE A 13 -19.57 23.16 -26.22
C ILE A 13 -18.27 22.42 -26.58
N ILE A 14 -17.40 23.02 -27.40
CA ILE A 14 -16.11 22.43 -27.78
C ILE A 14 -15.20 22.28 -26.54
N GLY A 15 -15.14 23.29 -25.67
CA GLY A 15 -14.38 23.22 -24.42
C GLY A 15 -14.86 22.10 -23.49
N VAL A 16 -16.18 21.92 -23.38
CA VAL A 16 -16.78 20.82 -22.60
C VAL A 16 -16.47 19.45 -23.21
N LEU A 17 -16.58 19.30 -24.54
CA LEU A 17 -16.22 18.06 -25.24
C LEU A 17 -14.74 17.71 -25.06
N PHE A 18 -13.84 18.69 -25.15
CA PHE A 18 -12.41 18.47 -24.93
C PHE A 18 -12.11 18.05 -23.49
N LEU A 19 -12.77 18.67 -22.50
CA LEU A 19 -12.67 18.27 -21.10
C LEU A 19 -13.19 16.84 -20.86
N ILE A 20 -14.29 16.45 -21.52
CA ILE A 20 -14.83 15.08 -21.43
C ILE A 20 -13.85 14.09 -22.06
N LEU A 21 -13.35 14.36 -23.26
CA LEU A 21 -12.38 13.50 -23.95
C LEU A 21 -11.09 13.35 -23.13
N PHE A 22 -10.55 14.45 -22.60
CA PHE A 22 -9.38 14.44 -21.73
C PHE A 22 -9.63 13.64 -20.44
N ALA A 23 -10.81 13.81 -19.81
CA ALA A 23 -11.16 13.05 -18.62
C ALA A 23 -11.31 11.54 -18.91
N VAL A 24 -11.86 11.17 -20.07
CA VAL A 24 -12.04 9.76 -20.49
C VAL A 24 -10.69 9.13 -20.86
N SER A 25 -9.82 9.83 -21.60
CA SER A 25 -8.50 9.30 -21.93
C SER A 25 -7.62 9.15 -20.69
N TYR A 26 -7.62 10.14 -19.80
CA TYR A 26 -6.93 10.06 -18.51
C TYR A 26 -7.47 8.90 -17.65
N PHE A 27 -8.80 8.68 -17.65
CA PHE A 27 -9.44 7.55 -16.97
C PHE A 27 -8.96 6.19 -17.49
N LEU A 28 -8.89 6.02 -18.81
CA LEU A 28 -8.45 4.76 -19.42
C LEU A 28 -6.98 4.48 -19.08
N VAL A 29 -6.11 5.49 -19.19
CA VAL A 29 -4.69 5.33 -18.87
C VAL A 29 -4.50 4.93 -17.41
N TYR A 30 -5.24 5.51 -16.46
CA TYR A 30 -5.09 5.18 -15.05
C TYR A 30 -5.67 3.81 -14.68
N TYR A 31 -6.88 3.49 -15.15
CA TYR A 31 -7.52 2.20 -14.87
C TYR A 31 -6.75 1.02 -15.47
N TYR A 32 -6.25 1.21 -16.68
CA TYR A 32 -5.46 0.21 -17.38
C TYR A 32 -3.96 0.42 -17.15
N ARG A 33 -3.51 1.31 -16.25
CA ARG A 33 -2.09 1.63 -16.08
C ARG A 33 -1.26 0.37 -15.89
N ASP A 34 -1.62 -0.45 -14.91
CA ASP A 34 -0.88 -1.68 -14.60
C ASP A 34 -1.04 -2.75 -15.69
N LEU A 35 -2.06 -2.62 -16.54
CA LEU A 35 -2.26 -3.48 -17.71
C LEU A 35 -1.47 -3.01 -18.94
N ILE A 36 -1.26 -1.70 -19.07
CA ILE A 36 -0.57 -1.04 -20.17
C ILE A 36 0.94 -1.04 -19.92
N PHE A 37 1.34 -0.62 -18.72
CA PHE A 37 2.74 -0.40 -18.34
C PHE A 37 3.32 -1.54 -17.49
N GLY A 38 2.47 -2.38 -16.88
CA GLY A 38 2.94 -3.41 -15.96
C GLY A 38 3.35 -2.86 -14.59
N PRO A 39 4.08 -3.65 -13.79
CA PRO A 39 4.64 -3.18 -12.52
C PRO A 39 5.71 -2.11 -12.75
N PRO A 40 5.71 -1.01 -11.97
CA PRO A 40 6.66 0.09 -12.12
C PRO A 40 8.03 -0.28 -11.53
N VAL A 41 8.80 -1.13 -12.24
CA VAL A 41 10.17 -1.51 -11.88
C VAL A 41 11.11 -1.34 -13.07
N LEU A 42 12.36 -0.96 -12.84
CA LEU A 42 13.33 -0.71 -13.93
C LEU A 42 13.66 -1.99 -14.73
N PHE A 43 13.96 -3.10 -14.06
CA PHE A 43 14.20 -4.38 -14.73
C PHE A 43 13.16 -5.44 -14.36
N ARG A 44 12.73 -6.23 -15.35
CA ARG A 44 11.83 -7.39 -15.17
C ARG A 44 12.44 -8.66 -15.71
N GLU A 45 12.83 -8.63 -16.98
CA GLU A 45 13.40 -9.76 -17.69
C GLU A 45 14.18 -9.28 -18.91
N ASP A 46 15.11 -10.11 -19.35
CA ASP A 46 15.77 -10.02 -20.65
C ASP A 46 15.67 -11.39 -21.36
N GLU A 47 16.53 -11.68 -22.33
CA GLU A 47 16.55 -12.95 -23.04
C GLU A 47 16.90 -14.17 -22.16
N ASN A 48 17.67 -14.00 -21.07
CA ASN A 48 18.19 -15.11 -20.27
C ASN A 48 17.58 -15.18 -18.86
N ILE A 49 17.11 -14.07 -18.29
CA ILE A 49 16.63 -14.03 -16.90
C ILE A 49 15.30 -13.31 -16.71
N GLU A 50 14.60 -13.63 -15.62
CA GLU A 50 13.48 -12.87 -15.05
C GLU A 50 13.77 -12.61 -13.57
N ILE A 51 13.66 -11.36 -13.10
CA ILE A 51 13.74 -11.04 -11.67
C ILE A 51 12.33 -10.87 -11.11
N ASN A 52 12.01 -11.70 -10.11
CA ASN A 52 10.70 -11.65 -9.46
C ASN A 52 10.43 -10.28 -8.80
N LEU A 53 9.15 -9.94 -8.67
CA LEU A 53 8.71 -8.69 -8.04
C LEU A 53 8.87 -8.70 -6.52
N TYR A 54 8.84 -9.87 -5.90
CA TYR A 54 8.80 -10.05 -4.44
C TYR A 54 9.89 -11.05 -4.01
N PRO A 55 10.30 -11.03 -2.73
CA PRO A 55 11.35 -11.91 -2.25
C PRO A 55 10.91 -13.37 -2.28
N ASN A 56 11.88 -14.28 -2.18
CA ASN A 56 11.68 -15.72 -1.96
C ASN A 56 10.66 -16.36 -2.93
N ASN A 57 10.66 -15.92 -4.19
CA ASN A 57 9.74 -16.39 -5.23
C ASN A 57 8.25 -16.24 -4.89
N PHE A 58 7.88 -15.33 -3.99
CA PHE A 58 6.48 -15.04 -3.71
C PHE A 58 5.79 -14.48 -4.96
N GLN A 59 4.58 -14.96 -5.24
CA GLN A 59 3.86 -14.56 -6.44
C GLN A 59 3.16 -13.21 -6.28
N SER A 60 2.59 -12.95 -5.10
CA SER A 60 1.83 -11.73 -4.81
C SER A 60 1.91 -11.38 -3.33
N VAL A 61 1.37 -10.22 -2.96
CA VAL A 61 1.40 -9.73 -1.57
C VAL A 61 0.00 -9.71 -0.97
N PHE A 62 -0.10 -10.05 0.32
CA PHE A 62 -1.30 -9.86 1.11
C PHE A 62 -1.02 -8.99 2.33
N ILE A 63 -1.87 -7.99 2.54
CA ILE A 63 -1.81 -7.06 3.66
C ILE A 63 -3.18 -7.00 4.35
N PHE A 64 -3.20 -7.10 5.67
CA PHE A 64 -4.38 -6.81 6.47
C PHE A 64 -4.24 -5.45 7.16
N THR A 65 -5.26 -4.60 7.05
CA THR A 65 -5.29 -3.30 7.74
C THR A 65 -6.55 -3.13 8.57
N ASN A 66 -6.42 -2.46 9.71
CA ASN A 66 -7.52 -2.13 10.60
C ASN A 66 -7.49 -0.64 10.99
N ASP A 67 -8.57 0.06 10.69
CA ASP A 67 -8.69 1.50 10.93
C ASP A 67 -9.47 1.83 12.21
N ASP A 68 -9.39 3.09 12.61
CA ASP A 68 -10.12 3.72 13.72
C ASP A 68 -9.73 3.24 15.14
N ILE A 69 -8.57 2.61 15.30
CA ILE A 69 -8.04 2.29 16.64
C ILE A 69 -7.82 3.61 17.39
N ASN A 70 -8.32 3.73 18.60
CA ASN A 70 -8.21 4.94 19.40
C ASN A 70 -8.24 4.60 20.89
N LYS A 71 -7.98 5.58 21.77
CA LYS A 71 -7.94 5.38 23.23
C LYS A 71 -9.17 4.65 23.83
N LEU A 72 -10.34 4.72 23.20
CA LEU A 72 -11.55 4.05 23.69
C LEU A 72 -11.72 2.63 23.12
N THR A 73 -10.86 2.19 22.21
CA THR A 73 -10.86 0.83 21.69
C THR A 73 -10.54 -0.13 22.83
N GLU A 74 -11.40 -1.14 23.00
CA GLU A 74 -11.20 -2.20 23.98
C GLU A 74 -9.98 -3.06 23.58
N PRO A 75 -8.96 -3.21 24.44
CA PRO A 75 -7.75 -3.94 24.08
C PRO A 75 -7.99 -5.40 23.70
N GLY A 76 -8.95 -6.08 24.34
CA GLY A 76 -9.33 -7.45 24.02
C GLY A 76 -9.83 -7.64 22.58
N LYS A 77 -10.48 -6.62 22.00
CA LYS A 77 -10.91 -6.67 20.59
C LYS A 77 -9.74 -6.65 19.61
N VAL A 78 -8.65 -5.95 19.97
CA VAL A 78 -7.41 -5.97 19.18
C VAL A 78 -6.78 -7.36 19.24
N LYS A 79 -6.69 -7.94 20.45
CA LYS A 79 -6.16 -9.30 20.66
C LYS A 79 -6.93 -10.35 19.85
N ASN A 80 -8.26 -10.36 19.90
CA ASN A 80 -9.07 -11.31 19.11
C ASN A 80 -8.73 -11.32 17.61
N VAL A 81 -8.46 -10.13 17.03
CA VAL A 81 -8.12 -10.02 15.61
C VAL A 81 -6.68 -10.47 15.38
N VAL A 82 -5.75 -10.07 16.25
CA VAL A 82 -4.34 -10.47 16.17
C VAL A 82 -4.16 -11.97 16.31
N ASP A 83 -4.87 -12.61 17.23
CA ASP A 83 -4.83 -14.07 17.42
C ASP A 83 -5.17 -14.79 16.11
N ILE A 84 -6.25 -14.39 15.44
CA ILE A 84 -6.62 -14.93 14.13
C ILE A 84 -5.53 -14.65 13.07
N LEU A 85 -4.96 -13.44 13.03
CA LEU A 85 -3.89 -13.13 12.08
C LEU A 85 -2.65 -13.99 12.30
N ASN A 86 -2.28 -14.22 13.56
CA ASN A 86 -1.13 -15.02 13.98
C ASN A 86 -1.30 -16.49 13.61
N GLU A 87 -2.51 -17.06 13.73
CA GLU A 87 -2.82 -18.43 13.27
C GLU A 87 -2.47 -18.65 11.79
N TYR A 88 -2.53 -17.59 10.98
CA TYR A 88 -2.23 -17.63 9.54
C TYR A 88 -0.87 -17.00 9.16
N GLY A 89 -0.07 -16.59 10.16
CA GLY A 89 1.21 -15.90 9.96
C GLY A 89 1.07 -14.62 9.12
N VAL A 90 0.05 -13.82 9.41
CA VAL A 90 -0.25 -12.55 8.74
C VAL A 90 0.12 -11.39 9.68
N LYS A 91 0.96 -10.47 9.22
CA LYS A 91 1.18 -9.20 9.91
C LYS A 91 0.03 -8.23 9.62
N GLY A 92 -0.46 -7.58 10.67
CA GLY A 92 -1.53 -6.59 10.61
C GLY A 92 -1.00 -5.18 10.75
N ILE A 93 -1.62 -4.22 10.05
CA ILE A 93 -1.33 -2.79 10.19
C ILE A 93 -2.53 -2.13 10.87
N PHE A 94 -2.30 -1.51 12.02
CA PHE A 94 -3.32 -0.85 12.81
C PHE A 94 -3.15 0.66 12.69
N PHE A 95 -4.12 1.31 12.04
CA PHE A 95 -4.15 2.75 11.87
C PHE A 95 -4.79 3.40 13.11
N VAL A 96 -3.96 4.04 13.92
CA VAL A 96 -4.31 4.58 15.25
C VAL A 96 -4.54 6.09 15.20
N ILE A 97 -5.66 6.52 15.79
CA ILE A 97 -6.03 7.92 16.00
C ILE A 97 -5.38 8.40 17.31
N PRO A 98 -4.37 9.27 17.26
CA PRO A 98 -3.55 9.58 18.44
C PRO A 98 -4.28 10.43 19.49
N HIS A 99 -5.21 11.29 19.07
CA HIS A 99 -5.96 12.18 19.96
C HIS A 99 -7.45 12.23 19.59
N TYR A 100 -8.14 11.12 19.76
CA TYR A 100 -9.50 10.93 19.28
C TYR A 100 -10.46 12.01 19.78
N LYS A 101 -11.18 12.63 18.83
CA LYS A 101 -12.10 13.77 19.01
C LYS A 101 -11.48 14.98 19.74
N GLY A 102 -10.15 15.07 19.81
CA GLY A 102 -9.44 16.10 20.58
C GLY A 102 -9.67 16.01 22.09
N ARG A 103 -10.08 14.85 22.60
CA ARG A 103 -10.36 14.62 24.02
C ARG A 103 -9.63 13.41 24.58
N TYR A 104 -9.52 12.36 23.78
CA TYR A 104 -8.99 11.07 24.22
C TYR A 104 -7.59 10.88 23.63
N ARG A 105 -6.59 11.42 24.32
CA ARG A 105 -5.17 11.36 23.92
C ARG A 105 -4.56 10.03 24.36
N LEU A 106 -4.02 9.28 23.42
CA LEU A 106 -3.27 8.06 23.69
C LEU A 106 -2.03 8.40 24.53
N SER A 107 -1.75 7.57 25.53
CA SER A 107 -0.58 7.70 26.40
C SER A 107 0.21 6.41 26.46
N LYS A 108 1.51 6.49 26.78
CA LYS A 108 2.41 5.33 26.90
C LYS A 108 1.91 4.27 27.88
N ASN A 109 1.20 4.68 28.93
CA ASN A 109 0.78 3.80 30.03
C ASN A 109 -0.68 3.32 29.91
N ASP A 110 -1.39 3.72 28.86
CA ASP A 110 -2.76 3.24 28.62
C ASP A 110 -2.73 1.72 28.36
N GLU A 111 -3.73 0.99 28.85
CA GLU A 111 -3.84 -0.47 28.66
C GLU A 111 -3.82 -0.85 27.17
N LEU A 112 -4.57 -0.12 26.34
CA LEU A 112 -4.54 -0.28 24.89
C LEU A 112 -3.14 -0.07 24.31
N THR A 113 -2.40 0.94 24.77
CA THR A 113 -1.05 1.21 24.26
C THR A 113 -0.11 0.05 24.57
N LYS A 114 -0.22 -0.58 25.74
CA LYS A 114 0.56 -1.78 26.07
C LYS A 114 0.25 -2.92 25.12
N VAL A 115 -1.03 -3.17 24.84
CA VAL A 115 -1.43 -4.18 23.85
C VAL A 115 -0.91 -3.84 22.45
N LEU A 116 -0.95 -2.58 22.05
CA LEU A 116 -0.39 -2.16 20.75
C LEU A 116 1.14 -2.31 20.71
N GLN A 117 1.84 -2.15 21.82
CA GLN A 117 3.28 -2.43 21.93
C GLN A 117 3.56 -3.93 21.83
N GLU A 118 2.83 -4.76 22.58
CA GLU A 118 2.92 -6.23 22.53
C GLU A 118 2.79 -6.74 21.09
N ILE A 119 1.76 -6.31 20.35
CA ILE A 119 1.57 -6.79 18.96
C ILE A 119 2.65 -6.23 18.01
N THR A 120 3.26 -5.08 18.34
CA THR A 120 4.38 -4.55 17.53
C THR A 120 5.62 -5.42 17.68
N GLU A 121 5.86 -5.98 18.87
CA GLU A 121 6.94 -6.96 19.11
C GLU A 121 6.70 -8.26 18.32
N ASP A 122 5.44 -8.64 18.10
CA ASP A 122 5.04 -9.76 17.22
C ASP A 122 5.12 -9.43 15.71
N GLY A 123 5.57 -8.22 15.35
CA GLY A 123 5.80 -7.79 13.97
C GLY A 123 4.60 -7.11 13.28
N HIS A 124 3.51 -6.86 14.02
CA HIS A 124 2.45 -5.96 13.54
C HIS A 124 2.94 -4.52 13.49
N GLU A 125 2.27 -3.67 12.71
CA GLU A 125 2.67 -2.27 12.51
C GLU A 125 1.60 -1.31 13.04
N ILE A 126 2.06 -0.26 13.73
CA ILE A 126 1.24 0.88 14.13
C ILE A 126 1.48 2.04 13.15
N ALA A 127 0.42 2.50 12.51
CA ALA A 127 0.46 3.61 11.56
C ALA A 127 -0.48 4.74 11.99
N GLN A 128 -0.24 5.97 11.51
CA GLN A 128 -1.01 7.12 11.94
C GLN A 128 -2.35 7.25 11.17
N HIS A 129 -3.45 7.41 11.91
CA HIS A 129 -4.78 7.68 11.36
C HIS A 129 -5.26 9.11 11.62
N GLY A 130 -4.60 10.09 11.00
CA GLY A 130 -4.88 11.50 11.24
C GLY A 130 -4.42 11.98 12.62
N LEU A 131 -5.18 12.88 13.25
CA LEU A 131 -4.93 13.30 14.63
C LEU A 131 -6.16 13.06 15.50
N THR A 132 -7.31 13.52 15.04
CA THR A 132 -8.54 13.56 15.85
C THR A 132 -9.69 12.76 15.27
N HIS A 133 -9.64 12.40 13.98
CA HIS A 133 -10.75 11.79 13.25
C HIS A 133 -12.04 12.64 13.38
N TRP A 134 -11.87 13.96 13.40
CA TRP A 134 -12.95 14.93 13.61
C TRP A 134 -12.66 16.27 12.94
N VAL A 135 -13.66 16.81 12.24
CA VAL A 135 -13.65 18.17 11.70
C VAL A 135 -14.12 19.16 12.79
N PRO A 136 -13.29 20.12 13.25
CA PRO A 136 -13.62 20.99 14.38
C PRO A 136 -14.84 21.90 14.17
N ARG A 137 -15.20 22.19 12.92
CA ARG A 137 -16.30 23.11 12.57
C ARG A 137 -17.29 22.40 11.66
N LYS A 138 -18.57 22.35 12.05
CA LYS A 138 -19.69 22.09 11.13
C LYS A 138 -19.70 23.22 10.09
N LYS A 139 -18.96 23.07 8.99
CA LYS A 139 -19.19 23.89 7.79
C LYS A 139 -20.44 23.34 7.11
N PRO A 140 -21.39 24.17 6.64
CA PRO A 140 -22.64 23.70 6.04
C PRO A 140 -22.46 22.78 4.81
N LYS A 141 -21.25 22.71 4.24
CA LYS A 141 -20.89 21.84 3.10
C LYS A 141 -20.22 20.50 3.48
N ILE A 142 -19.79 20.29 4.72
CA ILE A 142 -19.14 19.04 5.14
C ILE A 142 -20.18 18.17 5.85
N ILE A 143 -20.74 17.21 5.11
CA ILE A 143 -21.76 16.27 5.61
C ILE A 143 -21.12 15.16 6.48
N ASN A 144 -19.87 14.78 6.19
CA ASN A 144 -19.14 13.77 6.95
C ASN A 144 -18.02 14.39 7.80
N LEU A 145 -18.23 14.45 9.12
CA LEU A 145 -17.29 15.02 10.10
C LEU A 145 -16.03 14.18 10.31
N ALA A 146 -15.95 12.97 9.74
CA ALA A 146 -14.74 12.16 9.74
C ALA A 146 -13.68 12.62 8.72
N LYS A 147 -14.03 13.49 7.77
CA LYS A 147 -13.09 13.99 6.74
C LYS A 147 -12.15 15.05 7.31
N GLU A 148 -11.30 14.65 8.25
CA GLU A 148 -10.41 15.55 8.99
C GLU A 148 -9.56 16.45 8.08
N PHE A 149 -9.13 15.96 6.92
CA PHE A 149 -8.24 16.68 5.99
C PHE A 149 -8.96 17.34 4.81
N ALA A 150 -10.29 17.18 4.71
CA ALA A 150 -11.08 17.89 3.69
C ALA A 150 -11.15 19.38 4.06
N ASP A 151 -10.51 20.22 3.25
CA ASP A 151 -10.53 21.69 3.34
C ASP A 151 -9.74 22.31 4.52
N LEU A 152 -8.72 21.61 5.03
CA LEU A 152 -7.75 22.22 5.96
C LEU A 152 -6.64 22.94 5.19
N PRO A 153 -6.23 24.15 5.61
CA PRO A 153 -5.03 24.79 5.07
C PRO A 153 -3.79 23.93 5.27
N TYR A 154 -2.85 23.99 4.32
CA TYR A 154 -1.58 23.27 4.36
C TYR A 154 -0.90 23.27 5.74
N GLY A 155 -0.76 24.45 6.38
CA GLY A 155 -0.10 24.57 7.68
C GLY A 155 -0.82 23.83 8.82
N GLU A 156 -2.15 23.79 8.80
CA GLU A 156 -2.94 23.05 9.80
C GLU A 156 -2.88 21.53 9.53
N GLN A 157 -2.87 21.10 8.26
CA GLN A 157 -2.63 19.70 7.91
C GLN A 157 -1.25 19.25 8.43
N LYS A 158 -0.20 20.04 8.17
CA LYS A 158 1.17 19.77 8.63
C LYS A 158 1.27 19.70 10.14
N ARG A 159 0.68 20.68 10.84
CA ARG A 159 0.62 20.67 12.31
C ARG A 159 -0.06 19.41 12.84
N ARG A 160 -1.20 19.00 12.26
CA ARG A 160 -1.95 17.81 12.71
C ARG A 160 -1.19 16.51 12.48
N ILE A 161 -0.61 16.35 11.29
CA ILE A 161 0.19 15.16 10.95
C ILE A 161 1.38 15.06 11.90
N TYR A 162 2.15 16.14 12.03
CA TYR A 162 3.30 16.20 12.94
C TYR A 162 2.91 15.92 14.40
N THR A 163 1.84 16.57 14.90
CA THR A 163 1.37 16.37 16.27
C THR A 163 0.93 14.94 16.49
N GLY A 164 0.21 14.34 15.55
CA GLY A 164 -0.25 12.96 15.64
C GLY A 164 0.93 11.98 15.68
N ARG A 165 1.93 12.17 14.83
CA ARG A 165 3.16 11.38 14.83
C ARG A 165 3.87 11.45 16.18
N LYS A 166 4.06 12.68 16.70
CA LYS A 166 4.69 12.90 18.00
C LYS A 166 3.97 12.19 19.15
N ILE A 167 2.64 12.19 19.15
CA ILE A 167 1.86 11.46 20.18
C ILE A 167 2.14 9.96 20.15
N LEU A 168 2.21 9.36 18.96
CA LEU A 168 2.47 7.94 18.80
C LEU A 168 3.94 7.60 19.12
N GLU A 169 4.89 8.45 18.72
CA GLU A 169 6.30 8.33 19.10
C GLU A 169 6.49 8.42 20.62
N ASP A 170 5.85 9.38 21.29
CA ASP A 170 5.86 9.52 22.75
C ASP A 170 5.24 8.28 23.45
N ALA A 171 4.31 7.61 22.77
CA ALA A 171 3.71 6.35 23.21
C ALA A 171 4.59 5.12 22.91
N GLY A 172 5.74 5.29 22.27
CA GLY A 172 6.74 4.25 22.02
C GLY A 172 6.65 3.58 20.65
N PHE A 173 5.90 4.13 19.70
CA PHE A 173 5.76 3.54 18.37
C PHE A 173 6.68 4.20 17.34
N GLN A 174 7.26 3.39 16.46
CA GLN A 174 7.82 3.89 15.21
C GLN A 174 6.69 4.12 14.21
N VAL A 175 6.58 5.33 13.66
CA VAL A 175 5.47 5.72 12.79
C VAL A 175 5.98 5.99 11.39
N ASN A 176 5.83 5.03 10.48
CA ASN A 176 6.29 5.15 9.10
C ASN A 176 5.15 5.43 8.10
N GLY A 177 3.92 5.04 8.46
CA GLY A 177 2.75 5.09 7.61
C GLY A 177 1.69 6.10 8.02
N PHE A 178 0.90 6.55 7.05
CA PHE A 178 -0.23 7.44 7.29
C PHE A 178 -1.47 7.06 6.46
N ARG A 179 -2.65 7.14 7.07
CA ARG A 179 -3.94 7.10 6.37
C ARG A 179 -4.83 8.22 6.89
N ALA A 180 -5.35 9.07 6.01
CA ALA A 180 -6.28 10.10 6.40
C ALA A 180 -7.65 9.49 6.77
N PRO A 181 -8.26 9.93 7.88
CA PRO A 181 -9.66 9.67 8.21
C PRO A 181 -10.60 9.87 7.03
N ALA A 182 -11.49 8.89 6.82
CA ALA A 182 -12.44 8.85 5.70
C ALA A 182 -11.81 9.06 4.31
N PHE A 183 -10.53 8.67 4.14
CA PHE A 183 -9.74 8.88 2.92
C PHE A 183 -9.75 10.33 2.44
N SER A 184 -9.70 11.28 3.38
CA SER A 184 -9.83 12.72 3.09
C SER A 184 -8.53 13.43 2.70
N ALA A 185 -7.44 12.68 2.50
CA ALA A 185 -6.17 13.24 2.04
C ALA A 185 -6.33 13.86 0.64
N ASN A 186 -5.57 14.91 0.40
CA ASN A 186 -5.46 15.61 -0.88
C ASN A 186 -3.98 15.77 -1.26
N GLN A 187 -3.70 16.38 -2.41
CA GLN A 187 -2.31 16.61 -2.87
C GLN A 187 -1.43 17.33 -1.85
N GLN A 188 -1.97 18.30 -1.11
CA GLN A 188 -1.21 18.99 -0.06
C GLN A 188 -0.89 18.04 1.09
N THR A 189 -1.82 17.16 1.44
CA THR A 189 -1.57 16.10 2.44
C THR A 189 -0.38 15.25 2.01
N LEU A 190 -0.31 14.81 0.75
CA LEU A 190 0.80 13.98 0.26
C LEU A 190 2.15 14.69 0.33
N LYS A 191 2.20 15.95 -0.12
CA LYS A 191 3.43 16.76 -0.05
C LYS A 191 3.91 16.91 1.39
N ILE A 192 2.99 17.09 2.34
CA ILE A 192 3.32 17.15 3.76
C ILE A 192 3.85 15.81 4.28
N LEU A 193 3.28 14.68 3.86
CA LEU A 193 3.75 13.35 4.27
C LEU A 193 5.17 13.10 3.77
N ASP A 194 5.46 13.46 2.52
CA ASP A 194 6.78 13.39 1.92
C ASP A 194 7.79 14.29 2.65
N GLU A 195 7.45 15.56 2.87
CA GLU A 195 8.30 16.51 3.62
C GLU A 195 8.58 16.08 5.07
N LEU A 196 7.66 15.33 5.67
CA LEU A 196 7.83 14.80 7.02
C LEU A 196 8.50 13.42 7.02
N ASN A 197 8.94 12.88 5.89
CA ASN A 197 9.56 11.56 5.76
C ASN A 197 8.65 10.42 6.27
N PHE A 198 7.38 10.43 5.89
CA PHE A 198 6.59 9.20 5.91
C PHE A 198 7.06 8.30 4.76
N LEU A 199 7.18 7.00 5.01
CA LEU A 199 7.59 6.05 3.98
C LEU A 199 6.47 5.80 2.99
N TYR A 200 5.24 5.71 3.51
CA TYR A 200 4.07 5.43 2.70
C TYR A 200 2.82 6.13 3.22
N GLY A 201 1.87 6.31 2.30
CA GLY A 201 0.49 6.54 2.64
C GLY A 201 -0.41 5.44 2.10
N SER A 202 -1.62 5.34 2.64
CA SER A 202 -2.63 4.42 2.11
C SER A 202 -3.98 5.11 2.01
N ASN A 203 -4.03 6.11 1.14
CA ASN A 203 -5.16 6.99 0.96
C ASN A 203 -5.88 6.61 -0.33
N ALA A 204 -7.00 5.89 -0.21
CA ALA A 204 -7.78 5.33 -1.33
C ALA A 204 -8.38 6.35 -2.33
N SER A 205 -7.95 7.62 -2.35
CA SER A 205 -8.72 8.71 -2.96
C SER A 205 -7.93 9.80 -3.67
N ILE A 206 -6.62 9.66 -3.91
CA ILE A 206 -5.88 10.82 -4.43
C ILE A 206 -5.85 10.90 -5.96
N TYR A 207 -6.07 9.80 -6.67
CA TYR A 207 -6.39 9.85 -8.10
C TYR A 207 -7.31 8.67 -8.47
N PRO A 208 -8.42 8.89 -9.22
CA PRO A 208 -8.82 10.09 -9.97
C PRO A 208 -9.93 10.95 -9.27
N PRO A 209 -10.32 12.14 -9.82
CA PRO A 209 -11.03 13.23 -9.13
C PRO A 209 -12.37 12.91 -8.42
N PRO A 210 -12.86 13.80 -7.52
CA PRO A 210 -14.03 13.57 -6.65
C PRO A 210 -15.35 13.18 -7.34
N PHE A 211 -15.57 13.55 -8.61
CA PHE A 211 -16.78 13.16 -9.34
C PHE A 211 -16.77 11.68 -9.78
N MET A 212 -15.60 11.03 -9.76
CA MET A 212 -15.44 9.59 -10.00
C MET A 212 -15.67 8.75 -8.73
N MET A 213 -15.82 9.38 -7.55
CA MET A 213 -16.20 8.70 -6.30
C MET A 213 -17.63 8.12 -6.34
N ALA A 214 -18.42 8.42 -7.37
CA ALA A 214 -19.75 7.85 -7.58
C ALA A 214 -19.71 6.34 -7.88
N ASN A 215 -18.55 5.77 -8.23
CA ASN A 215 -18.45 4.33 -8.48
C ASN A 215 -17.17 3.73 -7.86
N ARG A 216 -17.30 3.33 -6.58
CA ARG A 216 -16.27 2.67 -5.75
C ARG A 216 -15.58 1.48 -6.42
N ARG A 217 -16.19 0.85 -7.44
CA ARG A 217 -15.61 -0.27 -8.18
C ARG A 217 -14.34 0.08 -8.97
N PHE A 218 -14.04 1.36 -9.20
CA PHE A 218 -12.94 1.79 -10.08
C PHE A 218 -11.58 1.95 -9.39
N ALA A 219 -11.53 2.30 -8.10
CA ALA A 219 -10.26 2.40 -7.36
C ALA A 219 -9.66 1.01 -7.04
N GLU A 220 -10.46 -0.04 -7.11
CA GLU A 220 -10.13 -1.42 -6.68
C GLU A 220 -9.40 -2.24 -7.78
N SER A 221 -8.92 -1.59 -8.85
CA SER A 221 -8.26 -2.23 -10.00
C SER A 221 -6.76 -1.92 -10.12
N ILE A 222 -6.19 -1.22 -9.13
CA ILE A 222 -4.75 -0.93 -9.06
C ILE A 222 -4.08 -2.03 -8.26
N TYR A 223 -3.09 -2.68 -8.85
CA TYR A 223 -2.43 -3.86 -8.30
C TYR A 223 -1.06 -3.54 -7.70
N TYR A 224 -0.42 -2.46 -8.16
CA TYR A 224 0.92 -2.05 -7.74
C TYR A 224 0.90 -0.67 -7.08
N PRO A 225 1.80 -0.42 -6.12
CA PRO A 225 1.88 0.87 -5.46
C PRO A 225 2.49 1.90 -6.42
N TYR A 226 2.39 3.19 -6.07
CA TYR A 226 2.87 4.25 -6.95
C TYR A 226 3.35 5.48 -6.18
N HIS A 227 4.24 6.24 -6.82
CA HIS A 227 4.66 7.56 -6.37
C HIS A 227 3.68 8.62 -6.89
N PRO A 228 3.04 9.41 -6.02
CA PRO A 228 2.17 10.50 -6.43
C PRO A 228 2.99 11.75 -6.78
N GLU A 229 2.82 12.32 -7.98
CA GLU A 229 3.42 13.61 -8.39
C GLU A 229 4.94 13.72 -8.10
N ASP A 230 5.70 12.67 -8.43
CA ASP A 230 7.16 12.57 -8.26
C ASP A 230 7.67 12.69 -6.81
N LEU A 231 6.80 12.45 -5.82
CA LEU A 231 7.19 12.37 -4.41
C LEU A 231 7.93 11.05 -4.11
N ASN A 232 8.77 11.04 -3.06
CA ASN A 232 9.39 9.80 -2.57
C ASN A 232 8.43 8.93 -1.75
N LEU A 233 7.26 9.46 -1.41
CA LEU A 233 6.18 8.76 -0.72
C LEU A 233 5.55 7.69 -1.62
N ILE A 234 5.43 6.47 -1.12
CA ILE A 234 4.68 5.41 -1.82
C ILE A 234 3.21 5.40 -1.36
N GLU A 235 2.26 5.40 -2.31
CA GLU A 235 0.83 5.24 -2.01
C GLU A 235 0.33 3.82 -2.29
N PHE A 236 -0.39 3.26 -1.31
CA PHE A 236 -1.02 1.94 -1.36
C PHE A 236 -2.55 2.03 -1.38
N ILE A 237 -3.19 1.28 -2.28
CA ILE A 237 -4.64 1.28 -2.43
C ILE A 237 -5.30 0.11 -1.68
N SER A 238 -6.23 0.46 -0.77
CA SER A 238 -7.09 -0.51 -0.08
C SER A 238 -8.16 -1.06 -1.01
N HIS A 239 -8.36 -2.39 -1.01
CA HIS A 239 -9.26 -3.08 -1.93
C HIS A 239 -10.71 -3.21 -1.40
N GLY A 240 -11.06 -2.45 -0.36
CA GLY A 240 -12.41 -2.31 0.17
C GLY A 240 -12.57 -2.81 1.61
N ASP A 241 -13.55 -2.23 2.30
CA ASP A 241 -14.02 -2.70 3.62
C ASP A 241 -15.24 -3.60 3.43
N PHE A 242 -15.05 -4.89 3.68
CA PHE A 242 -16.07 -5.93 3.53
C PHE A 242 -16.73 -6.33 4.85
N PHE A 243 -16.37 -5.67 5.94
CA PHE A 243 -16.83 -6.01 7.29
C PHE A 243 -17.91 -5.05 7.78
N ARG A 244 -18.24 -3.98 7.04
CA ARG A 244 -19.24 -2.98 7.44
C ARG A 244 -20.70 -3.37 7.23
N THR A 245 -21.01 -4.28 6.31
CA THR A 245 -22.41 -4.64 6.00
C THR A 245 -22.52 -6.11 5.60
N HIS A 246 -23.45 -6.85 6.24
CA HIS A 246 -23.86 -8.23 5.93
C HIS A 246 -22.76 -9.31 5.95
N PHE A 247 -22.46 -9.88 7.11
CA PHE A 247 -21.53 -11.01 7.29
C PHE A 247 -22.11 -12.34 6.75
N ASN A 248 -22.22 -12.48 5.44
CA ASN A 248 -22.73 -13.70 4.81
C ASN A 248 -21.78 -14.23 3.72
N SER A 249 -22.14 -15.36 3.11
CA SER A 249 -21.37 -16.04 2.06
C SER A 249 -21.02 -15.14 0.86
N LYS A 250 -21.82 -14.09 0.61
CA LYS A 250 -21.56 -13.12 -0.47
C LYS A 250 -20.30 -12.31 -0.20
N ASN A 251 -20.05 -11.89 1.05
CA ASN A 251 -18.85 -11.12 1.38
C ASN A 251 -17.58 -11.97 1.24
N PHE A 252 -17.62 -13.22 1.68
CA PHE A 252 -16.51 -14.15 1.45
C PHE A 252 -16.22 -14.30 -0.05
N MET A 253 -17.25 -14.49 -0.88
CA MET A 253 -17.09 -14.60 -2.33
C MET A 253 -16.50 -13.33 -2.95
N ILE A 254 -16.90 -12.14 -2.48
CA ILE A 254 -16.35 -10.87 -2.96
C ILE A 254 -14.86 -10.74 -2.60
N ILE A 255 -14.49 -11.02 -1.34
CA ILE A 255 -13.09 -11.01 -0.88
C ILE A 255 -12.28 -11.99 -1.72
N LYS A 256 -12.77 -13.23 -1.85
CA LYS A 256 -12.14 -14.30 -2.63
C LYS A 256 -11.88 -13.88 -4.08
N ASN A 257 -12.92 -13.42 -4.78
CA ASN A 257 -12.80 -13.06 -6.20
C ASN A 257 -11.85 -11.87 -6.41
N ARG A 258 -11.85 -10.89 -5.50
CA ARG A 258 -10.93 -9.74 -5.58
C ARG A 258 -9.49 -10.15 -5.30
N PHE A 259 -9.29 -11.00 -4.30
CA PHE A 259 -7.99 -11.56 -4.00
C PHE A 259 -7.45 -12.38 -5.19
N GLU A 260 -8.25 -13.29 -5.76
CA GLU A 260 -7.83 -14.10 -6.93
C GLU A 260 -7.45 -13.23 -8.12
N LYS A 261 -8.26 -12.19 -8.41
CA LYS A 261 -7.94 -11.23 -9.47
C LYS A 261 -6.57 -10.58 -9.24
N THR A 262 -6.28 -10.18 -8.00
CA THR A 262 -5.02 -9.52 -7.62
C THR A 262 -3.84 -10.50 -7.65
N HIS A 263 -4.02 -11.71 -7.11
CA HIS A 263 -3.01 -12.76 -7.05
C HIS A 263 -2.60 -13.25 -8.45
N ASN A 264 -3.57 -13.46 -9.34
CA ASN A 264 -3.31 -13.85 -10.74
C ASN A 264 -2.56 -12.76 -11.52
N ARG A 265 -2.61 -11.51 -11.02
CA ARG A 265 -1.87 -10.37 -11.58
C ARG A 265 -0.55 -10.10 -10.87
N ARG A 266 -0.13 -10.96 -9.93
CA ARG A 266 1.07 -10.75 -9.10
C ARG A 266 1.02 -9.42 -8.32
N GLY A 267 -0.18 -8.96 -7.95
CA GLY A 267 -0.39 -7.66 -7.29
C GLY A 267 -0.32 -7.69 -5.76
N ILE A 268 -0.72 -6.58 -5.15
CA ILE A 268 -0.79 -6.38 -3.71
C ILE A 268 -2.26 -6.29 -3.28
N PHE A 269 -2.75 -7.28 -2.54
CA PHE A 269 -4.12 -7.28 -2.03
C PHE A 269 -4.16 -6.75 -0.59
N ILE A 270 -4.76 -5.57 -0.41
CA ILE A 270 -4.91 -4.94 0.91
C ILE A 270 -6.35 -5.05 1.38
N LEU A 271 -6.57 -5.89 2.39
CA LEU A 271 -7.85 -6.09 3.04
C LEU A 271 -8.04 -5.06 4.16
N LEU A 272 -8.99 -4.13 3.95
CA LEU A 272 -9.34 -3.10 4.93
C LEU A 272 -10.45 -3.60 5.87
N SER A 273 -10.33 -3.25 7.15
CA SER A 273 -11.30 -3.53 8.19
C SER A 273 -11.35 -2.41 9.23
N HIS A 274 -12.29 -2.49 10.16
CA HIS A 274 -12.37 -1.63 11.35
C HIS A 274 -12.67 -2.51 12.56
N ILE A 275 -12.07 -2.19 13.70
CA ILE A 275 -12.09 -3.09 14.87
C ILE A 275 -13.50 -3.42 15.37
N GLU A 276 -14.37 -2.41 15.44
CA GLU A 276 -15.72 -2.52 15.99
C GLU A 276 -16.65 -3.42 15.15
N PRO A 277 -16.86 -3.16 13.84
CA PRO A 277 -17.69 -4.05 13.03
C PRO A 277 -17.06 -5.43 12.83
N LEU A 278 -15.74 -5.59 12.93
CA LEU A 278 -15.07 -6.88 12.79
C LEU A 278 -15.25 -7.79 14.03
N ASN A 279 -15.26 -7.22 15.24
CA ASN A 279 -15.31 -7.96 16.51
C ASN A 279 -16.72 -8.41 16.91
N ASN A 280 -17.35 -9.21 16.07
CA ASN A 280 -18.50 -10.04 16.41
C ASN A 280 -18.30 -11.45 15.84
N PRO A 281 -19.03 -12.49 16.32
CA PRO A 281 -18.80 -13.86 15.90
C PRO A 281 -18.84 -14.07 14.37
N GLN A 282 -19.74 -13.38 13.66
CA GLN A 282 -19.83 -13.50 12.21
C GLN A 282 -18.68 -12.78 11.48
N GLY A 283 -18.24 -11.63 11.99
CA GLY A 283 -17.10 -10.88 11.47
C GLY A 283 -15.77 -11.63 11.63
N LEU A 284 -15.53 -12.17 12.82
CA LEU A 284 -14.33 -12.99 13.11
C LEU A 284 -14.35 -14.28 12.29
N ASN A 285 -15.49 -14.97 12.16
CA ASN A 285 -15.60 -16.14 11.29
C ASN A 285 -15.37 -15.81 9.80
N LEU A 286 -15.84 -14.65 9.33
CA LEU A 286 -15.57 -14.22 7.96
C LEU A 286 -14.07 -13.97 7.75
N LEU A 287 -13.41 -13.32 8.70
CA LEU A 287 -11.96 -13.09 8.65
C LEU A 287 -11.21 -14.43 8.61
N ASP A 288 -11.47 -15.32 9.56
CA ASP A 288 -10.87 -16.65 9.63
C ASP A 288 -11.02 -17.40 8.30
N ARG A 289 -12.26 -17.52 7.78
CA ARG A 289 -12.52 -18.19 6.50
C ARG A 289 -11.80 -17.54 5.33
N SER A 290 -11.73 -16.21 5.31
CA SER A 290 -11.02 -15.46 4.27
C SER A 290 -9.52 -15.74 4.33
N LEU A 291 -8.90 -15.66 5.51
CA LEU A 291 -7.47 -15.93 5.67
C LEU A 291 -7.14 -17.39 5.36
N LYS A 292 -7.95 -18.33 5.85
CA LYS A 292 -7.83 -19.76 5.52
C LYS A 292 -7.77 -20.03 4.02
N TYR A 293 -8.55 -19.30 3.22
CA TYR A 293 -8.48 -19.43 1.76
C TYR A 293 -7.25 -18.72 1.18
N ILE A 294 -7.03 -17.46 1.56
CA ILE A 294 -5.98 -16.60 1.02
C ILE A 294 -4.60 -17.23 1.23
N THR A 295 -4.33 -17.75 2.43
CA THR A 295 -3.02 -18.32 2.80
C THR A 295 -2.72 -19.68 2.20
N THR A 296 -3.66 -20.28 1.44
CA THR A 296 -3.36 -21.44 0.57
C THR A 296 -2.54 -21.07 -0.67
N LYS A 297 -2.40 -19.78 -0.97
CA LYS A 297 -1.67 -19.29 -2.15
C LYS A 297 -0.24 -18.90 -1.80
N ASN A 298 0.61 -18.81 -2.82
CA ASN A 298 1.99 -18.35 -2.70
C ASN A 298 2.05 -16.84 -2.44
N LEU A 299 2.16 -16.43 -1.17
CA LEU A 299 1.99 -15.04 -0.73
C LEU A 299 3.14 -14.57 0.16
N TRP A 300 3.63 -13.37 -0.14
CA TRP A 300 4.36 -12.58 0.84
C TRP A 300 3.35 -11.85 1.73
N LYS A 301 3.54 -11.89 3.05
CA LYS A 301 2.65 -11.28 4.06
C LYS A 301 3.41 -10.28 4.97
N PRO A 302 4.06 -9.25 4.40
CA PRO A 302 4.82 -8.27 5.16
C PRO A 302 3.88 -7.28 5.89
N ASN A 303 4.45 -6.45 6.76
CA ASN A 303 3.81 -5.18 7.08
C ASN A 303 4.05 -4.15 5.94
N LEU A 304 3.45 -2.95 6.03
CA LEU A 304 3.57 -1.97 4.95
C LEU A 304 4.94 -1.28 4.94
N THR A 305 5.58 -1.11 6.11
CA THR A 305 6.98 -0.64 6.16
C THR A 305 7.92 -1.57 5.38
N GLU A 306 7.89 -2.87 5.67
CA GLU A 306 8.71 -3.90 5.00
C GLU A 306 8.48 -3.91 3.49
N LEU A 307 7.21 -3.86 3.07
CA LEU A 307 6.84 -3.78 1.66
C LEU A 307 7.33 -2.51 0.99
N THR A 308 7.26 -1.37 1.69
CA THR A 308 7.69 -0.08 1.15
C THR A 308 9.20 -0.06 0.92
N LEU A 309 9.98 -0.53 1.89
CA LEU A 309 11.44 -0.60 1.77
C LEU A 309 11.86 -1.54 0.65
N TRP A 310 11.27 -2.73 0.57
CA TRP A 310 11.48 -3.64 -0.55
C TRP A 310 11.14 -3.00 -1.89
N TRP A 311 10.00 -2.32 -1.99
CA TRP A 311 9.54 -1.75 -3.24
C TRP A 311 10.46 -0.63 -3.72
N LYS A 312 10.92 0.25 -2.82
CA LYS A 312 11.89 1.31 -3.13
C LYS A 312 13.22 0.76 -3.64
N ALA A 313 13.68 -0.36 -3.10
CA ALA A 313 14.87 -1.03 -3.59
C ALA A 313 14.61 -1.69 -4.96
N ARG A 314 13.50 -2.44 -5.06
CA ARG A 314 13.17 -3.26 -6.23
C ARG A 314 12.83 -2.43 -7.46
N GLU A 315 12.23 -1.26 -7.28
CA GLU A 315 11.89 -0.39 -8.40
C GLU A 315 13.13 0.21 -9.06
N LEU A 316 14.21 0.43 -8.31
CA LEU A 316 15.48 0.99 -8.77
C LEU A 316 16.51 -0.07 -9.18
N LEU A 317 16.27 -1.35 -8.86
CA LEU A 317 17.14 -2.43 -9.27
C LEU A 317 17.12 -2.59 -10.81
N TRP A 318 18.30 -2.44 -11.41
CA TRP A 318 18.58 -2.82 -12.78
C TRP A 318 19.37 -4.13 -12.83
N ALA A 319 19.25 -4.85 -13.93
CA ALA A 319 20.05 -6.03 -14.20
C ALA A 319 20.33 -6.17 -15.69
N GLU A 320 21.41 -6.86 -16.01
CA GLU A 320 21.70 -7.33 -17.35
C GLU A 320 22.27 -8.74 -17.29
N SER A 321 22.05 -9.52 -18.34
CA SER A 321 22.65 -10.82 -18.48
C SER A 321 23.38 -10.98 -19.81
N ARG A 322 24.49 -11.73 -19.76
CA ARG A 322 25.30 -12.07 -20.94
C ARG A 322 25.92 -13.45 -20.78
N ILE A 323 26.08 -14.15 -21.88
CA ILE A 323 26.77 -15.44 -21.90
C ILE A 323 28.20 -15.23 -22.39
N ASP A 324 29.17 -15.71 -21.62
CA ASP A 324 30.59 -15.66 -21.94
C ASP A 324 31.25 -16.99 -21.55
N ASN A 325 31.90 -17.66 -22.49
CA ASN A 325 32.62 -18.92 -22.26
C ASN A 325 31.80 -19.96 -21.45
N SER A 326 30.57 -20.28 -21.90
CA SER A 326 29.64 -21.21 -21.21
C SER A 326 29.21 -20.76 -19.81
N THR A 327 29.34 -19.48 -19.49
CA THR A 327 28.93 -18.89 -18.20
C THR A 327 27.92 -17.77 -18.43
N LEU A 328 26.75 -17.89 -17.81
CA LEU A 328 25.78 -16.79 -17.72
C LEU A 328 26.22 -15.81 -16.64
N LYS A 329 26.68 -14.63 -17.03
CA LYS A 329 26.98 -13.52 -16.12
C LYS A 329 25.72 -12.67 -15.95
N ILE A 330 25.30 -12.45 -14.71
CA ILE A 330 24.17 -11.61 -14.33
C ILE A 330 24.72 -10.46 -13.50
N THR A 331 24.74 -9.26 -14.06
CA THR A 331 25.18 -8.04 -13.38
C THR A 331 23.96 -7.37 -12.74
N LEU A 332 24.05 -7.00 -11.46
CA LEU A 332 22.98 -6.30 -10.74
C LEU A 332 23.43 -4.91 -10.33
N GLU A 333 22.65 -3.88 -10.66
CA GLU A 333 22.87 -2.50 -10.21
C GLU A 333 21.75 -2.13 -9.22
N LYS A 334 22.07 -1.91 -7.94
CA LYS A 334 21.05 -1.71 -6.89
C LYS A 334 20.18 -0.47 -7.09
N GLY A 335 20.79 0.64 -7.52
CA GLY A 335 20.16 1.96 -7.58
C GLY A 335 19.77 2.56 -6.21
N SER A 336 19.98 1.86 -5.09
CA SER A 336 19.72 2.34 -3.73
C SER A 336 20.53 1.57 -2.68
N GLU A 337 20.65 2.14 -1.47
CA GLU A 337 21.28 1.50 -0.30
C GLU A 337 20.37 0.47 0.41
N LEU A 338 19.13 0.29 -0.06
CA LEU A 338 18.16 -0.60 0.59
C LEU A 338 18.41 -2.07 0.22
N GLU A 339 18.32 -2.94 1.22
CA GLU A 339 18.57 -4.38 1.04
C GLU A 339 17.43 -5.09 0.29
N LEU A 340 17.81 -6.02 -0.58
CA LEU A 340 16.93 -6.93 -1.30
C LEU A 340 17.15 -8.37 -0.82
N ASN A 341 16.81 -8.62 0.45
CA ASN A 341 16.90 -9.94 1.07
C ASN A 341 15.90 -10.92 0.46
N GLY A 342 16.40 -12.01 -0.11
CA GLY A 342 15.58 -12.99 -0.83
C GLY A 342 15.28 -12.61 -2.28
N LEU A 343 16.05 -11.70 -2.91
CA LEU A 343 15.93 -11.40 -4.33
C LEU A 343 16.03 -12.70 -5.15
N THR A 344 15.01 -12.93 -5.97
CA THR A 344 14.89 -14.17 -6.73
C THR A 344 15.04 -13.90 -8.22
N ILE A 345 16.04 -14.53 -8.82
CA ILE A 345 16.35 -14.49 -10.25
C ILE A 345 15.98 -15.85 -10.84
N LYS A 346 15.15 -15.87 -11.86
CA LYS A 346 14.82 -17.06 -12.64
C LYS A 346 15.66 -17.06 -13.90
N ILE A 347 16.34 -18.16 -14.14
CA ILE A 347 17.12 -18.43 -15.34
C ILE A 347 16.19 -19.11 -16.34
N LYS A 348 16.07 -18.54 -17.54
CA LYS A 348 15.20 -19.06 -18.61
C LYS A 348 15.74 -20.38 -19.17
N GLU A 349 14.85 -21.18 -19.76
CA GLU A 349 15.24 -22.46 -20.35
C GLU A 349 15.92 -22.25 -21.71
N GLY A 350 16.76 -23.20 -22.12
CA GLY A 350 17.40 -23.19 -23.44
C GLY A 350 18.64 -22.30 -23.57
N ILE A 351 19.20 -21.82 -22.45
CA ILE A 351 20.41 -21.01 -22.43
C ILE A 351 21.65 -21.88 -22.69
N GLU A 352 22.52 -21.43 -23.59
CA GLU A 352 23.79 -22.08 -23.94
C GLU A 352 24.90 -21.78 -22.90
N ALA A 353 24.65 -22.13 -21.64
CA ALA A 353 25.61 -22.00 -20.54
C ALA A 353 25.53 -23.20 -19.59
N GLU A 354 26.66 -23.54 -18.95
CA GLU A 354 26.73 -24.60 -17.93
C GLU A 354 26.57 -24.07 -16.51
N LYS A 355 27.07 -22.86 -16.26
CA LYS A 355 27.06 -22.20 -14.94
C LYS A 355 26.61 -20.75 -15.01
N TYR A 356 26.26 -20.17 -13.87
CA TYR A 356 25.94 -18.75 -13.73
C TYR A 356 26.81 -18.09 -12.67
N HIS A 357 27.13 -16.82 -12.86
CA HIS A 357 27.68 -15.93 -11.84
C HIS A 357 26.77 -14.71 -11.72
N VAL A 358 26.32 -14.41 -10.50
CA VAL A 358 25.66 -13.15 -10.14
C VAL A 358 26.72 -12.24 -9.54
N ILE A 359 26.86 -11.04 -10.10
CA ILE A 359 27.85 -10.04 -9.71
C ILE A 359 27.17 -8.70 -9.45
N ASP A 360 27.78 -7.86 -8.62
CA ASP A 360 27.39 -6.46 -8.49
C ASP A 360 27.96 -5.61 -9.64
N ASP A 361 27.66 -4.32 -9.62
CA ASP A 361 28.10 -3.33 -10.60
C ASP A 361 29.60 -3.00 -10.52
N GLU A 362 30.25 -3.32 -9.40
CA GLU A 362 31.70 -3.28 -9.23
C GLU A 362 32.40 -4.55 -9.73
N GLY A 363 31.63 -5.60 -10.06
CA GLY A 363 32.13 -6.89 -10.54
C GLY A 363 32.48 -7.88 -9.42
N ASN A 364 32.12 -7.61 -8.17
CA ASN A 364 32.27 -8.55 -7.07
C ASN A 364 31.29 -9.70 -7.21
N LEU A 365 31.74 -10.92 -6.91
CA LEU A 365 30.91 -12.11 -6.98
C LEU A 365 29.94 -12.17 -5.79
N ILE A 366 28.64 -12.13 -6.08
CA ILE A 366 27.58 -12.30 -5.08
C ILE A 366 27.24 -13.78 -4.91
N LYS A 367 27.08 -14.50 -6.03
CA LYS A 367 26.72 -15.92 -6.03
C LYS A 367 27.11 -16.61 -7.34
N GLU A 368 27.49 -17.88 -7.27
CA GLU A 368 27.68 -18.74 -8.43
C GLU A 368 26.97 -20.09 -8.26
N GLY A 369 26.69 -20.76 -9.38
CA GLY A 369 26.02 -22.06 -9.39
C GLY A 369 25.84 -22.63 -10.79
N LYS A 370 25.04 -23.69 -10.90
CA LYS A 370 24.76 -24.37 -12.18
C LYS A 370 23.45 -23.87 -12.79
N ILE A 371 23.39 -23.75 -14.12
CA ILE A 371 22.16 -23.36 -14.84
C ILE A 371 20.98 -24.30 -14.53
N SER A 372 21.27 -25.57 -14.21
CA SER A 372 20.29 -26.57 -13.78
C SER A 372 19.47 -26.17 -12.54
N GLU A 373 19.95 -25.23 -11.73
CA GLU A 373 19.22 -24.73 -10.55
C GLU A 373 17.95 -23.97 -10.96
N LYS A 374 17.93 -23.33 -12.15
CA LYS A 374 16.84 -22.52 -12.72
C LYS A 374 16.37 -21.31 -11.90
N VAL A 375 16.53 -21.32 -10.58
CA VAL A 375 16.09 -20.27 -9.66
C VAL A 375 17.20 -20.01 -8.67
N VAL A 376 17.63 -18.74 -8.62
CA VAL A 376 18.68 -18.25 -7.76
C VAL A 376 18.07 -17.29 -6.75
N THR A 377 18.28 -17.54 -5.46
CA THR A 377 17.89 -16.61 -4.39
C THR A 377 19.16 -16.06 -3.72
N ILE A 378 19.21 -14.75 -3.55
CA ILE A 378 20.32 -14.03 -2.90
C ILE A 378 19.81 -13.01 -1.89
N ASN A 379 20.68 -12.62 -0.98
CA ASN A 379 20.53 -11.39 -0.21
C ASN A 379 21.47 -10.39 -0.87
N TYR A 380 20.91 -9.32 -1.42
CA TYR A 380 21.67 -8.32 -2.16
C TYR A 380 21.58 -6.97 -1.49
#